data_AF-A0A968IB87-F1
#
_entry.id   AF-A0A968IB87-F1
#
_cell.length_a   1.000
_cell.length_b   1.000
_cell.length_c   1.000
_cell.angle_alpha   90.00
_cell.angle_beta   90.00
_cell.angle_gamma   90.00
#
_symmetry.space_group_name_H-M   'P 1'
#
loop_
_entity.id
_entity.type
_entity.pdbx_description
1 polymer ?
#
loop_
_entity_poly.entity_id
_entity_poly.type
_entity_poly.pdbx_seq_one_letter_code
_entity_poly.pdbx_strand_id
1 'polypeptide(L)'
;MVVAYALAGTVIKDVYLHPIGQDKEGNDVFLKDIWASLDEVKEHLEAAFDAETYKKLYSEFAEDNPLWNSIPSTVGQVYEWDRDSTYIQEPPFFEDFSMETGSFSDIKGARALAIFGDSVTTDHISPAGPWLRYRGHLDKFSDNMFMGATNAWTGETGKGRNVLTGQTGQSIAQPWNLDVLIQTRLGFGDRNDQQVLLAQLVAHCLGAFRLHRGEDHLARRVPHLVGEYRHALPPLSLNYSPRVGR
;
A
#
# COMPACT_ATOMS: atom_id res chain seq x y z
N MET A 1 8.05 13.70 -22.64
CA MET A 1 8.35 12.33 -23.13
C MET A 1 7.11 11.49 -23.45
N VAL A 2 6.06 11.45 -22.61
CA VAL A 2 4.85 10.64 -22.87
C VAL A 2 4.25 10.90 -24.26
N VAL A 3 4.00 12.16 -24.59
CA VAL A 3 3.42 12.55 -25.89
C VAL A 3 4.31 12.13 -27.07
N ALA A 4 5.64 12.31 -26.97
CA ALA A 4 6.58 11.95 -28.02
C ALA A 4 6.55 10.44 -28.34
N TYR A 5 6.56 9.58 -27.32
CA TYR A 5 6.47 8.14 -27.53
C TYR A 5 5.08 7.66 -27.96
N ALA A 6 4.01 8.37 -27.56
CA ALA A 6 2.66 8.13 -28.06
C ALA A 6 2.57 8.44 -29.57
N LEU A 7 3.16 9.56 -30.01
CA LEU A 7 3.25 9.92 -31.43
C LEU A 7 4.11 8.92 -32.22
N ALA A 8 5.23 8.45 -31.64
CA ALA A 8 6.06 7.43 -32.26
C ALA A 8 5.36 6.06 -32.36
N GLY A 9 4.33 5.82 -31.54
CA GLY A 9 3.58 4.56 -31.48
C GLY A 9 4.38 3.38 -30.90
N THR A 10 5.59 3.61 -30.40
CA THR A 10 6.47 2.58 -29.86
C THR A 10 7.53 3.19 -28.96
N VAL A 11 7.93 2.45 -27.91
CA VAL A 11 9.03 2.82 -27.00
C VAL A 11 10.38 2.25 -27.43
N ILE A 12 10.41 1.38 -28.45
CA ILE A 12 11.63 0.72 -28.94
C ILE A 12 12.45 1.69 -29.82
N LYS A 13 11.78 2.66 -30.44
CA LYS A 13 12.39 3.61 -31.35
C LYS A 13 13.19 4.65 -30.58
N ASP A 14 14.43 4.85 -30.99
CA ASP A 14 15.22 6.01 -30.53
C ASP A 14 14.68 7.28 -31.19
N VAL A 15 13.88 8.03 -30.43
CA VAL A 15 13.23 9.29 -30.86
C VAL A 15 14.19 10.46 -31.01
N TYR A 16 15.44 10.35 -30.54
CA TYR A 16 16.46 11.38 -30.76
C TYR A 16 17.11 11.26 -32.14
N LEU A 17 17.26 10.01 -32.63
CA LEU A 17 17.96 9.72 -33.87
C LEU A 17 17.01 9.51 -35.06
N HIS A 18 15.77 9.10 -34.81
CA HIS A 18 14.81 8.75 -35.87
C HIS A 18 13.60 9.70 -35.86
N PRO A 19 13.00 9.97 -37.04
CA PRO A 19 11.83 10.85 -37.12
C PRO A 19 10.64 10.22 -36.40
N ILE A 20 9.90 10.99 -35.61
CA ILE A 20 8.73 10.51 -34.85
C ILE A 20 7.54 10.25 -35.79
N GLY A 21 7.40 11.04 -36.84
CA GLY A 21 6.37 10.90 -37.85
C GLY A 21 6.69 11.77 -39.08
N GLN A 22 5.70 11.92 -39.95
CA GLN A 22 5.78 12.83 -41.09
C GLN A 22 4.74 13.93 -40.96
N ASP A 23 5.06 15.12 -41.46
CA ASP A 23 4.11 16.21 -41.59
C ASP A 23 3.10 15.96 -42.74
N LYS A 24 2.23 16.94 -42.99
CA LYS A 24 1.21 16.84 -44.06
C LYS A 24 1.79 16.83 -45.47
N GLU A 25 3.04 17.26 -45.63
CA GLU A 25 3.76 17.36 -46.89
C GLU A 25 4.68 16.15 -47.13
N GLY A 26 4.78 15.26 -46.13
CA GLY A 26 5.59 14.05 -46.17
C GLY A 26 7.02 14.24 -45.65
N ASN A 27 7.35 15.39 -45.06
CA ASN A 27 8.66 15.63 -44.49
C ASN A 27 8.80 14.93 -43.14
N ASP A 28 9.98 14.38 -42.89
CA ASP A 28 10.32 13.73 -41.63
C ASP A 28 10.40 14.73 -40.48
N VAL A 29 9.65 14.49 -39.40
CA VAL A 29 9.61 15.33 -38.19
C VAL A 29 10.31 14.61 -37.04
N PHE A 30 11.33 15.23 -36.46
CA PHE A 30 12.12 14.70 -35.34
C PHE A 30 11.68 15.29 -34.00
N LEU A 31 12.10 14.67 -32.89
CA LEU A 31 11.80 15.18 -31.54
C LEU A 31 12.23 16.63 -31.36
N LYS A 32 13.44 16.97 -31.82
CA LYS A 32 14.01 18.32 -31.73
C LYS A 32 13.18 19.39 -32.43
N ASP A 33 12.38 19.01 -33.43
CA ASP A 33 11.58 19.95 -34.23
C ASP A 33 10.31 20.36 -33.50
N ILE A 34 9.86 19.55 -32.52
CA ILE A 34 8.61 19.77 -31.76
C ILE A 34 8.85 19.91 -30.26
N TRP A 35 10.10 19.84 -29.81
CA TRP A 35 10.44 19.95 -28.40
C TRP A 35 10.56 21.41 -28.00
N ALA A 36 9.58 21.89 -27.24
CA ALA A 36 9.60 23.25 -26.73
C ALA A 36 10.86 23.51 -25.89
N SER A 37 11.49 24.66 -26.15
CA SER A 37 12.58 25.17 -25.33
C SER A 37 12.08 25.64 -23.96
N LEU A 38 12.97 25.76 -22.99
CA LEU A 38 12.60 26.28 -21.67
C LEU A 38 12.11 27.72 -21.72
N ASP A 39 12.57 28.52 -22.68
CA ASP A 39 12.18 29.92 -22.79
C ASP A 39 10.79 30.06 -23.43
N GLU A 40 10.47 29.28 -24.46
CA GLU A 40 9.10 29.18 -24.99
C GLU A 40 8.11 28.70 -23.91
N VAL A 41 8.51 27.71 -23.10
CA VAL A 41 7.67 27.25 -21.98
C VAL A 41 7.44 28.37 -20.97
N LYS A 42 8.46 29.15 -20.60
CA LYS A 42 8.32 30.26 -19.64
C LYS A 42 7.43 31.38 -20.18
N GLU A 43 7.62 31.77 -21.44
CA GLU A 43 6.81 32.82 -22.09
C GLU A 43 5.31 32.45 -22.04
N HIS A 44 4.98 31.20 -22.33
CA HIS A 44 3.59 30.73 -22.24
C HIS A 44 3.10 30.50 -20.81
N LEU A 45 3.99 30.23 -19.86
CA LEU A 45 3.65 30.02 -18.46
C LEU A 45 3.09 31.30 -17.81
N GLU A 46 3.63 32.47 -18.16
CA GLU A 46 3.12 33.76 -17.68
C GLU A 46 1.68 34.00 -18.13
N ALA A 47 1.34 33.62 -19.37
CA ALA A 47 -0.03 33.68 -19.88
C ALA A 47 -0.96 32.63 -19.25
N ALA A 48 -0.42 31.54 -18.71
CA ALA A 48 -1.18 30.48 -18.07
C ALA A 48 -1.48 30.74 -16.58
N PHE A 49 -0.73 31.64 -15.92
CA PHE A 49 -0.92 31.98 -14.51
C PHE A 49 -1.86 33.18 -14.30
N ASP A 50 -3.13 33.00 -14.66
CA ASP A 50 -4.18 33.97 -14.32
C ASP A 50 -4.73 33.72 -12.91
N ALA A 51 -4.38 34.60 -11.96
CA ALA A 51 -4.80 34.50 -10.57
C ALA A 51 -6.33 34.49 -10.40
N GLU A 52 -7.08 35.16 -11.28
CA GLU A 52 -8.55 35.18 -11.21
C GLU A 52 -9.15 33.82 -11.57
N THR A 53 -8.60 33.13 -12.57
CA THR A 53 -8.96 31.73 -12.90
C THR A 53 -8.76 30.80 -11.70
N TYR A 54 -7.62 30.90 -10.99
CA TYR A 54 -7.41 30.11 -9.78
C TYR A 54 -8.44 30.46 -8.70
N LYS A 55 -8.65 31.75 -8.41
CA LYS A 55 -9.65 32.16 -7.41
C LYS A 55 -11.02 31.58 -7.73
N LYS A 56 -11.48 31.72 -8.98
CA LYS A 56 -12.75 31.18 -9.44
C LYS A 56 -12.87 29.66 -9.21
N LEU A 57 -11.88 28.90 -9.69
CA LEU A 57 -11.90 27.43 -9.57
C LEU A 57 -11.88 26.93 -8.13
N TYR A 58 -11.30 27.70 -7.20
CA TYR A 58 -11.20 27.33 -5.78
C TYR A 58 -12.28 27.98 -4.89
N SER A 59 -12.97 29.04 -5.33
CA SER A 59 -14.04 29.69 -4.55
C SER A 59 -15.41 29.05 -4.76
N GLU A 60 -15.70 28.54 -5.96
CA GLU A 60 -17.05 28.07 -6.36
C GLU A 60 -17.25 26.55 -6.16
N PHE A 61 -16.36 25.87 -5.44
CA PHE A 61 -16.37 24.40 -5.29
C PHE A 61 -17.69 23.82 -4.77
N ALA A 62 -18.37 24.55 -3.89
CA ALA A 62 -19.63 24.12 -3.30
C ALA A 62 -20.84 24.41 -4.20
N GLU A 63 -20.81 25.42 -5.07
CA GLU A 63 -21.98 25.81 -5.88
C GLU A 63 -22.03 25.04 -7.21
N ASP A 64 -20.86 24.67 -7.75
CA ASP A 64 -20.72 24.03 -9.07
C ASP A 64 -20.86 22.49 -9.06
N ASN A 65 -21.25 21.88 -7.94
CA ASN A 65 -21.44 20.43 -7.84
C ASN A 65 -22.85 20.04 -7.33
N PRO A 66 -23.89 20.19 -8.17
CA PRO A 66 -25.27 19.91 -7.76
C PRO A 66 -25.49 18.45 -7.35
N LEU A 67 -24.75 17.50 -7.94
CA LEU A 67 -24.81 16.10 -7.55
C LEU A 67 -24.26 15.88 -6.14
N TRP A 68 -23.10 16.45 -5.83
CA TRP A 68 -22.52 16.40 -4.48
C TRP A 68 -23.44 17.04 -3.44
N ASN A 69 -24.00 18.21 -3.75
CA ASN A 69 -24.92 18.93 -2.86
C ASN A 69 -26.24 18.20 -2.63
N SER A 70 -26.64 17.33 -3.56
CA SER A 70 -27.87 16.54 -3.45
C SER A 70 -27.69 15.28 -2.59
N ILE A 71 -26.46 14.92 -2.20
CA ILE A 71 -26.21 13.76 -1.34
C ILE A 71 -26.78 14.07 0.05
N PRO A 72 -27.78 13.31 0.53
CA PRO A 72 -28.33 13.52 1.86
C PRO A 72 -27.25 13.24 2.91
N SER A 73 -27.08 14.16 3.86
CA SER A 73 -26.18 13.99 5.00
C SER A 73 -26.97 13.73 6.27
N THR A 74 -26.44 12.85 7.11
CA THR A 74 -26.97 12.63 8.46
C THR A 74 -26.48 13.76 9.37
N VAL A 75 -27.36 14.30 10.20
CA VAL A 75 -27.02 15.35 11.17
C VAL A 75 -26.52 14.68 12.45
N GLY A 76 -25.26 14.89 12.83
CA GLY A 76 -24.70 14.30 14.05
C GLY A 76 -23.18 14.38 14.12
N GLN A 77 -22.62 14.14 15.31
CA GLN A 77 -21.17 14.04 15.52
C GLN A 77 -20.64 12.61 15.35
N VAL A 78 -21.52 11.61 15.39
CA VAL A 78 -21.21 10.19 15.29
C VAL A 78 -21.83 9.65 14.02
N TYR A 79 -21.07 8.85 13.28
CA TYR A 79 -21.55 8.19 12.07
C TYR A 79 -22.48 7.02 12.46
N GLU A 80 -23.67 6.98 11.86
CA GLU A 80 -24.60 5.87 12.05
C GLU A 80 -24.23 4.71 11.12
N TRP A 81 -23.66 3.66 11.70
CA TRP A 81 -23.28 2.46 10.94
C TRP A 81 -24.51 1.70 10.43
N ASP A 82 -24.61 1.54 9.12
CA ASP A 82 -25.58 0.65 8.50
C ASP A 82 -25.01 -0.79 8.46
N ARG A 83 -25.65 -1.72 9.16
CA ARG A 83 -25.20 -3.13 9.23
C ARG A 83 -25.32 -3.85 7.89
N ASP A 84 -26.24 -3.44 7.02
CA ASP A 84 -26.45 -4.05 5.70
C ASP A 84 -25.56 -3.40 4.62
N SER A 85 -24.82 -2.33 4.96
CA SER A 85 -23.95 -1.63 4.04
C SER A 85 -22.85 -2.53 3.49
N THR A 86 -22.82 -2.68 2.18
CA THR A 86 -21.73 -3.41 1.50
C THR A 86 -20.49 -2.54 1.23
N TYR A 87 -20.52 -1.24 1.59
CA TYR A 87 -19.51 -0.26 1.20
C TYR A 87 -18.71 0.28 2.40
N ILE A 88 -19.37 0.63 3.50
CA ILE A 88 -18.79 1.13 4.75
C ILE A 88 -19.30 0.26 5.90
N GLN A 89 -18.40 -0.34 6.67
CA GLN A 89 -18.68 -1.16 7.84
C GLN A 89 -17.86 -0.69 9.03
N GLU A 90 -18.40 -0.86 10.24
CA GLU A 90 -17.68 -0.55 11.48
C GLU A 90 -16.51 -1.54 11.63
N PRO A 91 -15.25 -1.08 11.68
CA PRO A 91 -14.14 -1.98 11.86
C PRO A 91 -14.04 -2.42 13.34
N PRO A 92 -13.68 -3.69 13.62
CA PRO A 92 -13.72 -4.25 14.98
C PRO A 92 -12.54 -3.83 15.86
N PHE A 93 -11.78 -2.79 15.49
CA PHE A 93 -10.52 -2.43 16.14
C PHE A 93 -10.66 -2.02 17.62
N PHE A 94 -11.87 -1.62 18.02
CA PHE A 94 -12.13 -1.04 19.34
C PHE A 94 -13.15 -1.80 20.17
N GLU A 95 -13.57 -3.00 19.76
CA GLU A 95 -14.60 -3.75 20.47
C GLU A 95 -14.23 -4.07 21.93
N ASP A 96 -12.95 -4.35 22.19
CA ASP A 96 -12.39 -4.60 23.53
C ASP A 96 -11.44 -3.48 23.99
N PHE A 97 -11.66 -2.25 23.53
CA PHE A 97 -10.80 -1.12 23.89
C PHE A 97 -10.91 -0.78 25.39
N SER A 98 -9.77 -0.79 26.09
CA SER A 98 -9.65 -0.35 27.47
C SER A 98 -8.80 0.92 27.59
N MET A 99 -9.17 1.80 28.54
CA MET A 99 -8.36 2.94 28.94
C MET A 99 -7.13 2.54 29.76
N GLU A 100 -7.15 1.33 30.33
CA GLU A 100 -6.00 0.74 30.99
C GLU A 100 -5.13 0.02 29.96
N THR A 101 -3.82 0.27 30.01
CA THR A 101 -2.88 -0.40 29.10
C THR A 101 -2.78 -1.88 29.46
N GLY A 102 -3.00 -2.76 28.47
CA GLY A 102 -2.76 -4.19 28.64
C GLY A 102 -1.29 -4.52 28.92
N SER A 103 -1.04 -5.73 29.40
CA SER A 103 0.31 -6.28 29.59
C SER A 103 0.76 -7.06 28.35
N PHE A 104 2.02 -6.92 27.95
CA PHE A 104 2.60 -7.72 26.87
C PHE A 104 3.02 -9.10 27.38
N SER A 105 2.82 -10.13 26.56
CA SER A 105 3.32 -11.48 26.83
C SER A 105 4.06 -12.02 25.60
N ASP A 106 4.98 -12.95 25.84
CA ASP A 106 5.71 -13.61 24.76
C ASP A 106 4.75 -14.38 23.85
N ILE A 107 4.90 -14.20 22.54
CA ILE A 107 4.22 -15.02 21.54
C ILE A 107 4.94 -16.38 21.47
N LYS A 108 4.30 -17.44 21.97
CA LYS A 108 4.84 -18.80 21.99
C LYS A 108 4.10 -19.71 21.03
N GLY A 109 4.84 -20.48 20.22
CA GLY A 109 4.28 -21.47 19.31
C GLY A 109 3.64 -20.90 18.03
N ALA A 110 3.89 -19.63 17.69
CA ALA A 110 3.46 -19.06 16.42
C ALA A 110 4.14 -19.79 15.24
N ARG A 111 3.40 -19.89 14.13
CA ARG A 111 3.92 -20.44 12.88
C ARG A 111 3.97 -19.33 11.84
N ALA A 112 4.97 -19.37 10.96
CA ALA A 112 5.03 -18.47 9.84
C ALA A 112 3.81 -18.71 8.93
N LEU A 113 2.97 -17.68 8.75
CA LEU A 113 1.84 -17.70 7.83
C LEU A 113 2.32 -17.83 6.38
N ALA A 114 3.37 -17.06 6.04
CA ALA A 114 4.02 -17.11 4.74
C ALA A 114 5.48 -16.68 4.85
N ILE A 115 6.30 -17.16 3.93
CA ILE A 115 7.68 -16.71 3.73
C ILE A 115 7.78 -16.27 2.27
N PHE A 116 8.15 -15.02 2.05
CA PHE A 116 8.21 -14.41 0.74
C PHE A 116 9.65 -14.17 0.30
N GLY A 117 9.84 -14.07 -1.02
CA GLY A 117 11.11 -13.62 -1.60
C GLY A 117 11.33 -12.12 -1.42
N ASP A 118 12.30 -11.59 -2.16
CA ASP A 118 12.66 -10.17 -2.10
C ASP A 118 11.61 -9.26 -2.78
N SER A 119 11.70 -7.96 -2.51
CA SER A 119 10.92 -6.90 -3.19
C SER A 119 9.40 -6.99 -3.02
N VAL A 120 8.92 -7.44 -1.86
CA VAL A 120 7.50 -7.35 -1.49
C VAL A 120 7.11 -5.88 -1.25
N THR A 121 6.07 -5.41 -1.93
CA THR A 121 5.53 -4.05 -1.83
C THR A 121 4.14 -4.09 -1.21
N THR A 122 3.58 -2.92 -0.88
CA THR A 122 2.20 -2.83 -0.40
C THR A 122 1.19 -3.35 -1.41
N ASP A 123 1.42 -3.20 -2.71
CA ASP A 123 0.57 -3.76 -3.76
C ASP A 123 0.67 -5.30 -3.83
N HIS A 124 1.80 -5.88 -3.40
CA HIS A 124 1.91 -7.34 -3.24
C HIS A 124 1.16 -7.85 -2.00
N ILE A 125 1.12 -7.04 -0.93
CA ILE A 125 0.45 -7.36 0.34
C ILE A 125 -1.06 -7.16 0.23
N SER A 126 -1.53 -6.10 -0.42
CA SER A 126 -2.96 -5.83 -0.63
C SER A 126 -3.11 -5.16 -2.00
N PRO A 127 -3.36 -5.94 -3.05
CA PRO A 127 -3.48 -5.41 -4.40
C PRO A 127 -4.63 -4.40 -4.53
N ALA A 128 -4.36 -3.28 -5.19
CA ALA A 128 -5.38 -2.31 -5.58
C ALA A 128 -6.26 -2.83 -6.75
N GLY A 129 -6.99 -1.93 -7.41
CA GLY A 129 -7.83 -2.27 -8.56
C GLY A 129 -9.23 -2.77 -8.14
N PRO A 130 -9.68 -3.98 -8.53
CA PRO A 130 -11.02 -4.48 -8.21
C PRO A 130 -11.36 -4.46 -6.71
N TRP A 131 -10.35 -4.58 -5.86
CA TRP A 131 -10.50 -4.58 -4.40
C TRP A 131 -10.83 -3.22 -3.81
N LEU A 132 -10.59 -2.11 -4.52
CA LEU A 132 -10.92 -0.76 -4.05
C LEU A 132 -12.41 -0.56 -3.78
N ARG A 133 -13.27 -1.42 -4.34
CA ARG A 133 -14.72 -1.44 -4.05
C ARG A 133 -15.06 -1.92 -2.64
N TYR A 134 -14.13 -2.62 -1.97
CA TYR A 134 -14.30 -3.15 -0.61
C TYR A 134 -13.48 -2.39 0.44
N ARG A 135 -12.87 -1.25 0.10
CA ARG A 135 -11.96 -0.53 1.01
C ARG A 135 -12.59 -0.06 2.33
N GLY A 136 -13.92 0.04 2.40
CA GLY A 136 -14.65 0.31 3.64
C GLY A 136 -15.19 -0.94 4.35
N HIS A 137 -14.80 -2.15 3.91
CA HIS A 137 -15.22 -3.42 4.46
C HIS A 137 -14.01 -4.32 4.71
N LEU A 138 -13.47 -4.27 5.93
CA LEU A 138 -12.19 -4.87 6.26
C LEU A 138 -12.12 -6.38 5.98
N ASP A 139 -13.15 -7.15 6.34
CA ASP A 139 -13.18 -8.60 6.10
C ASP A 139 -13.04 -8.95 4.61
N LYS A 140 -13.86 -8.32 3.77
CA LYS A 140 -13.86 -8.52 2.30
C LYS A 140 -12.60 -7.97 1.65
N PHE A 141 -12.03 -6.90 2.21
CA PHE A 141 -10.78 -6.35 1.70
C PHE A 141 -9.61 -7.28 2.06
N SER A 142 -9.65 -7.92 3.22
CA SER A 142 -8.61 -8.84 3.70
C SER A 142 -8.53 -10.15 2.90
N ASP A 143 -9.58 -10.52 2.17
CA ASP A 143 -9.58 -11.64 1.20
C ASP A 143 -8.54 -11.46 0.07
N ASN A 144 -7.92 -10.29 -0.04
CA ASN A 144 -6.85 -10.01 -1.01
C ASN A 144 -5.43 -10.12 -0.44
N MET A 145 -5.30 -10.42 0.86
CA MET A 145 -4.04 -10.31 1.57
C MET A 145 -2.98 -11.27 1.00
N PHE A 146 -1.80 -10.74 0.68
CA PHE A 146 -0.66 -11.43 0.08
C PHE A 146 -0.90 -12.08 -1.29
N MET A 147 -2.01 -11.76 -1.98
CA MET A 147 -2.30 -12.32 -3.30
C MET A 147 -1.23 -12.01 -4.35
N GLY A 148 -0.52 -10.88 -4.22
CA GLY A 148 0.55 -10.47 -5.13
C GLY A 148 1.95 -10.87 -4.66
N ALA A 149 2.09 -11.46 -3.47
CA ALA A 149 3.39 -11.80 -2.92
C ALA A 149 3.87 -13.18 -3.39
N THR A 150 5.15 -13.30 -3.74
CA THR A 150 5.75 -14.53 -4.26
C THR A 150 6.31 -15.37 -3.12
N ASN A 151 5.86 -16.63 -3.06
CA ASN A 151 6.31 -17.60 -2.07
C ASN A 151 7.80 -17.95 -2.27
N ALA A 152 8.60 -17.83 -1.22
CA ALA A 152 10.06 -18.02 -1.28
C ALA A 152 10.50 -19.44 -1.66
N TRP A 153 9.66 -20.45 -1.41
CA TRP A 153 9.99 -21.86 -1.62
C TRP A 153 9.50 -22.41 -2.95
N THR A 154 8.30 -21.99 -3.37
CA THR A 154 7.63 -22.52 -4.57
C THR A 154 7.76 -21.61 -5.77
N GLY A 155 8.04 -20.32 -5.56
CA GLY A 155 8.01 -19.30 -6.61
C GLY A 155 6.60 -18.94 -7.09
N GLU A 156 5.55 -19.54 -6.53
CA GLU A 156 4.17 -19.22 -6.88
C GLU A 156 3.72 -17.92 -6.20
N THR A 157 3.02 -17.06 -6.94
CA THR A 157 2.41 -15.82 -6.44
C THR A 157 1.06 -16.09 -5.80
N GLY A 158 0.83 -15.53 -4.61
CA GLY A 158 -0.43 -15.60 -3.88
C GLY A 158 -0.80 -16.98 -3.32
N LYS A 159 0.09 -17.96 -3.48
CA LYS A 159 -0.11 -19.35 -3.05
C LYS A 159 0.91 -19.78 -2.02
N GLY A 160 0.48 -20.69 -1.16
CA GLY A 160 1.31 -21.24 -0.10
C GLY A 160 1.04 -22.69 0.18
N ARG A 161 1.72 -23.18 1.21
CA ARG A 161 1.47 -24.48 1.81
C ARG A 161 0.76 -24.26 3.13
N ASN A 162 -0.40 -24.88 3.30
CA ASN A 162 -1.07 -24.91 4.59
C ASN A 162 -0.22 -25.76 5.56
N VAL A 163 0.27 -25.13 6.62
CA VAL A 163 1.19 -25.74 7.59
C VAL A 163 0.53 -26.78 8.51
N LEU A 164 -0.79 -26.96 8.41
CA LEU A 164 -1.56 -27.89 9.22
C LEU A 164 -2.05 -29.09 8.43
N THR A 165 -2.57 -28.87 7.22
CA THR A 165 -3.02 -29.94 6.32
C THR A 165 -1.90 -30.45 5.41
N GLY A 166 -0.83 -29.68 5.26
CA GLY A 166 0.28 -29.98 4.35
C GLY A 166 -0.02 -29.70 2.87
N GLN A 167 -1.26 -29.32 2.53
CA GLN A 167 -1.69 -29.06 1.15
C GLN A 167 -0.95 -27.84 0.56
N THR A 168 -0.50 -27.96 -0.68
CA THR A 168 0.25 -26.92 -1.43
C THR A 168 -0.62 -26.27 -2.49
N GLY A 169 -0.23 -25.08 -2.95
CA GLY A 169 -0.90 -24.38 -4.05
C GLY A 169 -2.22 -23.69 -3.63
N GLN A 170 -2.51 -23.62 -2.33
CA GLN A 170 -3.68 -22.92 -1.82
C GLN A 170 -3.41 -21.42 -1.74
N SER A 171 -4.46 -20.61 -1.94
CA SER A 171 -4.34 -19.17 -1.72
C SER A 171 -4.00 -18.86 -0.26
N ILE A 172 -3.02 -17.97 -0.06
CA ILE A 172 -2.63 -17.48 1.27
C ILE A 172 -3.76 -16.65 1.89
N ALA A 173 -4.56 -15.97 1.07
CA ALA A 173 -5.62 -15.06 1.47
C ALA A 173 -6.91 -15.75 1.93
N GLN A 174 -7.00 -17.08 1.86
CA GLN A 174 -8.22 -17.80 2.24
C GLN A 174 -8.53 -17.61 3.74
N PRO A 175 -9.78 -17.25 4.13
CA PRO A 175 -10.16 -16.96 5.51
C PRO A 175 -9.76 -18.06 6.51
N TRP A 176 -9.90 -19.33 6.13
CA TRP A 176 -9.55 -20.47 6.97
C TRP A 176 -8.04 -20.65 7.19
N ASN A 177 -7.18 -20.13 6.30
CA ASN A 177 -5.73 -20.17 6.53
C ASN A 177 -5.30 -19.16 7.62
N LEU A 178 -6.07 -18.10 7.84
CA LEU A 178 -5.92 -17.19 8.98
C LEU A 178 -6.61 -17.74 10.24
N ASP A 179 -7.83 -18.25 10.14
CA ASP A 179 -8.58 -18.78 11.30
C ASP A 179 -7.84 -19.92 12.00
N VAL A 180 -7.25 -20.85 11.23
CA VAL A 180 -6.60 -22.02 11.84
C VAL A 180 -5.25 -21.64 12.48
N LEU A 181 -4.63 -20.53 12.07
CA LEU A 181 -3.39 -20.02 12.68
C LEU A 181 -3.64 -19.23 13.98
N ILE A 182 -4.78 -18.54 14.07
CA ILE A 182 -5.09 -17.69 15.22
C ILE A 182 -5.82 -18.48 16.32
N GLN A 183 -6.65 -19.48 15.95
CA GLN A 183 -7.34 -20.32 16.94
C GLN A 183 -6.47 -21.42 17.57
N THR A 184 -5.33 -21.82 16.98
CA THR A 184 -4.66 -23.05 17.45
C THR A 184 -3.92 -22.96 18.77
N ARG A 185 -3.65 -21.79 19.41
CA ARG A 185 -3.10 -21.79 20.79
C ARG A 185 -2.95 -20.47 21.56
N LEU A 186 -3.75 -19.42 21.33
CA LEU A 186 -3.66 -18.20 22.16
C LEU A 186 -4.80 -17.98 23.16
N GLY A 187 -5.82 -18.84 23.21
CA GLY A 187 -6.86 -18.72 24.25
C GLY A 187 -7.63 -17.40 24.22
N PHE A 188 -7.65 -16.70 23.09
CA PHE A 188 -8.55 -15.56 22.85
C PHE A 188 -9.89 -16.08 22.33
N GLY A 189 -10.96 -15.65 22.99
CA GLY A 189 -12.30 -16.23 22.87
C GLY A 189 -13.15 -15.68 21.73
N ASP A 190 -12.69 -14.66 21.00
CA ASP A 190 -13.49 -14.01 19.96
C ASP A 190 -12.67 -13.60 18.72
N ARG A 191 -13.32 -13.50 17.56
CA ARG A 191 -12.76 -13.09 16.25
C ARG A 191 -12.22 -11.66 16.24
N ASN A 192 -12.61 -10.82 17.20
CA ASN A 192 -12.31 -9.39 17.18
C ASN A 192 -10.93 -9.05 17.73
N ASP A 193 -10.46 -9.77 18.75
CA ASP A 193 -9.06 -9.73 19.23
C ASP A 193 -8.04 -10.06 18.12
N GLN A 194 -8.48 -10.83 17.12
CA GLN A 194 -7.64 -11.41 16.07
C GLN A 194 -7.32 -10.40 14.96
N GLN A 195 -8.23 -9.46 14.67
CA GLN A 195 -8.03 -8.43 13.65
C GLN A 195 -7.10 -7.29 14.13
N VAL A 196 -7.13 -6.99 15.42
CA VAL A 196 -6.28 -5.97 16.05
C VAL A 196 -4.80 -6.33 15.97
N LEU A 197 -4.46 -7.62 16.16
CA LEU A 197 -3.08 -8.09 16.12
C LEU A 197 -2.47 -8.05 14.71
N LEU A 198 -3.27 -8.36 13.68
CA LEU A 198 -2.85 -8.28 12.27
C LEU A 198 -2.61 -6.82 11.86
N ALA A 199 -3.49 -5.90 12.28
CA ALA A 199 -3.31 -4.47 12.08
C ALA A 199 -2.06 -3.93 12.81
N GLN A 200 -1.78 -4.39 14.03
CA GLN A 200 -0.58 -4.00 14.78
C GLN A 200 0.71 -4.56 14.17
N LEU A 201 0.70 -5.77 13.62
CA LEU A 201 1.86 -6.36 12.92
C LEU A 201 2.16 -5.58 11.63
N VAL A 202 1.11 -5.28 10.84
CA VAL A 202 1.23 -4.46 9.63
C VAL A 202 1.71 -3.04 9.96
N ALA A 203 1.21 -2.43 11.05
CA ALA A 203 1.66 -1.13 11.52
C ALA A 203 3.11 -1.14 12.03
N HIS A 204 3.56 -2.19 12.72
CA HIS A 204 4.96 -2.34 13.14
C HIS A 204 5.90 -2.52 11.94
N CYS A 205 5.51 -3.32 10.95
CA CYS A 205 6.27 -3.49 9.71
C CYS A 205 6.36 -2.18 8.90
N LEU A 206 5.28 -1.40 8.83
CA LEU A 206 5.26 -0.08 8.19
C LEU A 206 6.04 0.99 9.00
N GLY A 207 5.99 0.93 10.34
CA GLY A 207 6.72 1.84 11.23
C GLY A 207 8.25 1.64 11.18
N ALA A 208 8.71 0.39 11.08
CA ALA A 208 10.12 0.06 10.89
C ALA A 208 10.65 0.57 9.53
N PHE A 209 9.80 0.62 8.50
CA PHE A 209 10.16 1.16 7.18
C PHE A 209 10.31 2.70 7.19
N ARG A 210 9.52 3.40 8.03
CA ARG A 210 9.57 4.86 8.16
C ARG A 210 10.84 5.35 8.89
N LEU A 211 11.36 4.57 9.83
CA LEU A 211 12.64 4.84 10.51
C LEU A 211 13.86 4.66 9.60
N HIS A 212 13.75 3.90 8.51
CA HIS A 212 14.87 3.67 7.57
C HIS A 212 15.00 4.78 6.50
N ARG A 213 14.04 5.71 6.38
CA ARG A 213 14.03 6.78 5.37
C ARG A 213 14.47 8.17 5.87
N GLY A 214 15.10 8.28 7.03
CA GLY A 214 15.88 9.48 7.41
C GLY A 214 15.10 10.80 7.44
N GLU A 215 13.83 10.80 7.86
CA GLU A 215 13.12 12.05 8.17
C GLU A 215 13.47 12.52 9.59
N ASP A 216 14.64 13.15 9.73
CA ASP A 216 15.24 13.62 10.99
C ASP A 216 14.51 14.80 11.68
N HIS A 217 13.37 15.25 11.15
CA HIS A 217 12.73 16.48 11.62
C HIS A 217 11.81 16.32 12.85
N LEU A 218 11.47 15.09 13.26
CA LEU A 218 10.63 14.83 14.44
C LEU A 218 11.42 14.45 15.71
N ALA A 219 12.72 14.14 15.59
CA ALA A 219 13.56 13.69 16.71
C ALA A 219 13.87 14.79 17.76
N ARG A 220 13.49 16.06 17.53
CA ARG A 220 13.78 17.19 18.43
C ARG A 220 12.72 17.47 19.51
N ARG A 221 11.64 16.68 19.62
CA ARG A 221 10.57 16.96 20.60
C ARG A 221 10.42 15.97 21.76
N VAL A 222 11.22 14.91 21.87
CA VAL A 222 11.14 14.00 23.03
C VAL A 222 12.54 13.50 23.43
N PRO A 223 13.23 14.14 24.39
CA PRO A 223 14.60 13.78 24.76
C PRO A 223 14.76 12.46 25.55
N HIS A 224 13.68 11.80 25.96
CA HIS A 224 13.74 10.74 26.97
C HIS A 224 13.79 9.30 26.43
N LEU A 225 13.86 9.06 25.11
CA LEU A 225 13.83 7.70 24.54
C LEU A 225 15.14 7.22 23.89
N VAL A 226 16.20 8.04 23.88
CA VAL A 226 17.46 7.70 23.16
C VAL A 226 18.52 7.06 24.07
N GLY A 227 18.26 6.93 25.37
CA GLY A 227 19.28 6.57 26.37
C GLY A 227 19.60 5.08 26.55
N GLU A 228 18.70 4.14 26.21
CA GLU A 228 18.82 2.76 26.74
C GLU A 228 19.01 1.64 25.70
N TYR A 229 19.18 1.94 24.40
CA TYR A 229 19.40 0.92 23.37
C TYR A 229 20.87 0.80 22.92
N ARG A 230 21.83 0.76 23.85
CA ARG A 230 23.25 0.50 23.52
C ARG A 230 23.86 -0.76 24.13
N HIS A 231 23.17 -1.49 25.00
CA HIS A 231 23.74 -2.69 25.63
C HIS A 231 22.68 -3.77 25.87
N ALA A 232 22.29 -4.55 24.85
CA ALA A 232 21.72 -5.89 25.04
C ALA A 232 21.44 -6.61 23.71
N LEU A 233 22.44 -6.92 22.89
CA LEU A 233 22.33 -8.01 21.92
C LEU A 233 23.69 -8.73 21.80
N PRO A 234 23.81 -10.03 22.13
CA PRO A 234 24.99 -10.80 21.78
C PRO A 234 25.02 -11.05 20.25
N PRO A 235 26.20 -11.22 19.63
CA PRO A 235 26.31 -11.44 18.20
C PRO A 235 25.70 -12.80 17.83
N LEU A 236 24.69 -12.80 16.96
CA LEU A 236 24.22 -14.01 16.30
C LEU A 236 25.32 -14.55 15.37
N SER A 237 25.97 -15.64 15.77
CA SER A 237 26.83 -16.42 14.90
C SER A 237 25.95 -17.36 14.05
N LEU A 238 25.57 -16.89 12.87
CA LEU A 238 25.01 -17.75 11.82
C LEU A 238 26.16 -18.42 11.08
N ASN A 239 26.46 -19.68 11.43
CA ASN A 239 27.38 -20.52 10.66
C ASN A 239 26.74 -20.86 9.30
N TYR A 240 27.08 -20.06 8.29
CA TYR A 240 26.77 -20.32 6.90
C TYR A 240 27.82 -21.31 6.34
N SER A 241 27.38 -22.52 5.97
CA SER A 241 28.21 -23.46 5.22
C SER A 241 27.66 -23.55 3.79
N PRO A 242 28.35 -22.99 2.77
CA PRO A 242 27.89 -23.08 1.40
C PRO A 242 28.11 -24.50 0.89
N ARG A 243 27.04 -25.22 0.56
CA ARG A 243 27.15 -26.43 -0.27
C ARG A 243 27.39 -25.99 -1.71
N VAL A 244 28.63 -26.11 -2.14
CA VAL A 244 29.02 -26.06 -3.55
C VAL A 244 28.37 -27.24 -4.27
N GLY A 245 27.63 -26.96 -5.33
CA GLY A 245 26.97 -27.95 -6.16
C GLY A 245 27.94 -28.83 -6.94
N ARG A 246 27.47 -30.04 -7.26
CA ARG A 246 27.87 -30.81 -8.43
C ARG A 246 26.61 -31.10 -9.24
#